data_AF-A0AAN4UQE8-F1
#
_entry.id   AF-A0AAN4UQE8-F1
#
_cell.length_a   1.000
_cell.length_b   1.000
_cell.length_c   1.000
_cell.angle_alpha   90.00
_cell.angle_beta   90.00
_cell.angle_gamma   90.00
#
_symmetry.space_group_name_H-M   'P 1'
#
loop_
_entity.id
_entity.type
_entity.pdbx_description
1 polymer ?
#
loop_
_entity_poly.entity_id
_entity_poly.type
_entity_poly.pdbx_seq_one_letter_code
_entity_poly.pdbx_strand_id
1 'polypeptide(L)'
;MADGDPHTPERTLDEMLRDIEALASLADGWDEAARKGAQARAEAVDALNAEAFRRLIRHLQGVEGMASALREAAADEVVYAVLRRHGILKPSLFERVDAALETVRPMLASHGGDAELVSVGESSAVVRFLGACDGCPASALTFYSGVKKAIQDAVPQITEVKQAKGLGGGGDQVHFTSPFAAYQTDGWSHAADLGDLPDGATKLCDVDGHSVFLSRFGDRVTCFENACAHMGMAMDGGEIADGFLTCPYHQFKYSLESGECLTAPEVQLQPHGVRVVGDRIEVRVTQ
;
A
#
# COMPACT_ATOMS: atom_id res chain seq x y z
N MET A 1 9.43 -9.58 48.87
CA MET A 1 9.63 -10.47 47.71
C MET A 1 8.29 -11.16 47.49
N ALA A 2 7.48 -10.61 46.59
CA ALA A 2 6.31 -11.27 46.05
C ALA A 2 6.55 -11.30 44.55
N ASP A 3 6.74 -12.52 44.02
CA ASP A 3 6.95 -12.81 42.61
C ASP A 3 5.82 -12.21 41.77
N GLY A 4 6.20 -11.39 40.79
CA GLY A 4 5.31 -10.91 39.75
C GLY A 4 5.00 -12.05 38.78
N ASP A 5 3.71 -12.18 38.48
CA ASP A 5 3.08 -13.07 37.50
C ASP A 5 3.86 -13.14 36.15
N PRO A 6 4.02 -14.32 35.51
CA PRO A 6 4.78 -14.45 34.28
C PRO A 6 3.96 -13.85 33.13
N HIS A 7 4.55 -12.83 32.51
CA HIS A 7 4.11 -12.12 31.32
C HIS A 7 3.34 -13.03 30.33
N THR A 8 2.00 -12.93 30.34
CA THR A 8 1.16 -13.44 29.26
C THR A 8 1.62 -12.73 27.98
N PRO A 9 1.99 -13.45 26.91
CA PRO A 9 2.43 -12.81 25.67
C PRO A 9 1.32 -11.89 25.14
N GLU A 10 1.71 -10.69 24.71
CA GLU A 10 0.79 -9.77 24.03
C GLU A 10 0.20 -10.46 22.80
N ARG A 11 -1.12 -10.43 22.70
CA ARG A 11 -1.86 -11.05 21.60
C ARG A 11 -1.74 -10.20 20.34
N THR A 12 -1.66 -10.84 19.18
CA THR A 12 -1.63 -10.11 17.90
C THR A 12 -3.02 -9.59 17.51
N LEU A 13 -3.09 -8.58 16.65
CA LEU A 13 -4.37 -8.09 16.11
C LEU A 13 -5.19 -9.22 15.46
N ASP A 14 -4.55 -10.06 14.64
CA ASP A 14 -5.18 -11.19 13.97
C ASP A 14 -5.80 -12.19 14.96
N GLU A 15 -5.14 -12.46 16.08
CA GLU A 15 -5.69 -13.30 17.13
C GLU A 15 -6.92 -12.67 17.78
N MET A 16 -6.88 -11.37 18.08
CA MET A 16 -8.01 -10.67 18.68
C MET A 16 -9.21 -10.61 17.73
N LEU A 17 -8.98 -10.33 16.44
CA LEU A 17 -10.04 -10.28 15.43
C LEU A 17 -10.67 -11.65 15.21
N ARG A 18 -9.86 -12.71 15.12
CA ARG A 18 -10.36 -14.09 15.01
C ARG A 18 -11.23 -14.49 16.20
N ASP A 19 -10.86 -14.09 17.41
CA ASP A 19 -11.69 -14.35 18.59
C ASP A 19 -13.02 -13.63 18.53
N ILE A 20 -13.03 -12.35 18.15
CA ILE A 20 -14.26 -11.56 18.01
C ILE A 20 -15.18 -12.21 16.97
N GLU A 21 -14.63 -12.64 15.83
CA GLU A 21 -15.39 -13.29 14.78
C GLU A 21 -15.91 -14.66 15.22
N ALA A 22 -15.06 -15.49 15.85
CA ALA A 22 -15.47 -16.79 16.39
C ALA A 22 -16.60 -16.65 17.42
N LEU A 23 -16.51 -15.66 18.31
CA LEU A 23 -17.57 -15.35 19.28
C LEU A 23 -18.86 -14.86 18.60
N ALA A 24 -18.76 -14.10 17.51
CA ALA A 24 -19.92 -13.68 16.73
C ALA A 24 -20.60 -14.88 16.05
N SER A 25 -19.83 -15.81 15.47
CA SER A 25 -20.34 -17.02 14.81
C SER A 25 -21.09 -17.97 15.75
N LEU A 26 -20.81 -17.94 17.07
CA LEU A 26 -21.61 -18.72 18.03
C LEU A 26 -23.11 -18.38 17.96
N ALA A 27 -23.45 -17.16 17.55
CA ALA A 27 -24.83 -16.70 17.46
C ALA A 27 -25.61 -17.22 16.24
N ASP A 28 -24.95 -17.91 15.30
CA ASP A 28 -25.59 -18.46 14.09
C ASP A 28 -26.63 -19.54 14.43
N GLY A 29 -26.35 -20.33 15.48
CA GLY A 29 -27.25 -21.37 15.98
C GLY A 29 -28.33 -20.87 16.95
N TRP A 30 -28.31 -19.58 17.31
CA TRP A 30 -29.24 -19.03 18.30
C TRP A 30 -30.59 -18.70 17.70
N ASP A 31 -31.63 -18.64 18.53
CA ASP A 31 -32.91 -18.07 18.11
C ASP A 31 -32.77 -16.58 17.78
N GLU A 32 -33.75 -16.04 17.04
CA GLU A 32 -33.70 -14.67 16.55
C GLU A 32 -33.65 -13.62 17.68
N ALA A 33 -34.33 -13.88 18.81
CA ALA A 33 -34.37 -12.95 19.93
C ALA A 33 -33.01 -12.88 20.63
N ALA A 34 -32.39 -14.04 20.89
CA ALA A 34 -31.06 -14.14 21.47
C ALA A 34 -30.00 -13.50 20.56
N ARG A 35 -30.05 -13.76 19.24
CA ARG A 35 -29.12 -13.17 18.27
C ARG A 35 -29.22 -11.64 18.24
N LYS A 36 -30.45 -11.11 18.16
CA LYS A 36 -30.69 -9.66 18.22
C LYS A 36 -30.23 -9.05 19.54
N GLY A 37 -30.43 -9.74 20.66
CA GLY A 37 -29.97 -9.29 21.97
C GLY A 37 -28.45 -9.17 22.07
N ALA A 38 -27.71 -10.18 21.58
CA ALA A 38 -26.25 -10.13 21.54
C ALA A 38 -25.72 -9.04 20.62
N GLN A 39 -26.31 -8.91 19.42
CA GLN A 39 -25.95 -7.85 18.49
C GLN A 39 -26.19 -6.46 19.11
N ALA A 40 -27.38 -6.21 19.67
CA ALA A 40 -27.71 -4.94 20.29
C ALA A 40 -26.78 -4.60 21.47
N ARG A 41 -26.35 -5.60 22.24
CA ARG A 41 -25.36 -5.41 23.32
C ARG A 41 -24.00 -5.01 22.76
N ALA A 42 -23.51 -5.69 21.72
CA ALA A 42 -22.24 -5.37 21.08
C ALA A 42 -22.26 -3.95 20.50
N GLU A 43 -23.34 -3.59 19.79
CA GLU A 43 -23.55 -2.24 19.26
C GLU A 43 -23.61 -1.18 20.36
N ALA A 44 -24.25 -1.47 21.50
CA ALA A 44 -24.30 -0.54 22.63
C ALA A 44 -22.92 -0.30 23.26
N VAL A 45 -22.09 -1.34 23.38
CA VAL A 45 -20.70 -1.22 23.84
C VAL A 45 -19.87 -0.42 22.84
N ASP A 46 -19.99 -0.72 21.55
CA ASP A 46 -19.29 0.00 20.48
C ASP A 46 -19.67 1.49 20.45
N ALA A 47 -20.95 1.80 20.65
CA ALA A 47 -21.45 3.17 20.73
C ALA A 47 -20.91 3.92 21.96
N LEU A 48 -20.87 3.26 23.13
CA LEU A 48 -20.29 3.84 24.34
C LEU A 48 -18.80 4.15 24.15
N ASN A 49 -18.04 3.19 23.63
CA ASN A 49 -16.61 3.35 23.36
C ASN A 49 -16.36 4.48 22.35
N ALA A 50 -17.14 4.52 21.27
CA ALA A 50 -17.02 5.58 20.28
C ALA A 50 -17.27 6.97 20.89
N GLU A 51 -18.27 7.12 21.75
CA GLU A 51 -18.52 8.38 22.44
C GLU A 51 -17.40 8.74 23.42
N ALA A 52 -16.87 7.75 24.15
CA ALA A 52 -15.73 7.95 25.05
C ALA A 52 -14.49 8.46 24.29
N PHE A 53 -14.13 7.81 23.17
CA PHE A 53 -13.00 8.24 22.34
C PHE A 53 -13.21 9.63 21.75
N ARG A 54 -14.42 9.97 21.26
CA ARG A 54 -14.72 11.31 20.75
C ARG A 54 -14.56 12.38 21.82
N ARG A 55 -15.03 12.14 23.04
CA ARG A 55 -14.89 13.08 24.16
C ARG A 55 -13.44 13.22 24.59
N LEU A 56 -12.72 12.10 24.70
CA LEU A 56 -11.30 12.09 25.04
C LEU A 56 -10.50 12.94 24.06
N ILE A 57 -10.64 12.68 22.76
CA ILE A 57 -9.97 13.44 21.70
C ILE A 57 -10.33 14.92 21.79
N ARG A 58 -11.62 15.26 21.93
CA ARG A 58 -12.08 16.65 22.05
C ARG A 58 -11.45 17.37 23.24
N HIS A 59 -11.30 16.70 24.38
CA HIS A 59 -10.63 17.28 25.54
C HIS A 59 -9.13 17.47 25.34
N LEU A 60 -8.51 16.67 24.49
CA LEU A 60 -7.07 16.73 24.20
C LEU A 60 -6.71 17.64 23.01
N GLN A 61 -7.69 18.09 22.22
CA GLN A 61 -7.45 18.91 21.00
C GLN A 61 -6.69 20.23 21.24
N GLY A 62 -6.63 20.73 22.47
CA GLY A 62 -5.85 21.92 22.84
C GLY A 62 -4.46 21.63 23.45
N VAL A 63 -4.11 20.35 23.61
CA VAL A 63 -2.82 19.94 24.18
C VAL A 63 -1.77 19.99 23.08
N GLU A 64 -0.68 20.72 23.33
CA GLU A 64 0.45 20.81 22.40
C GLU A 64 1.00 19.41 22.09
N GLY A 65 1.26 19.12 20.82
CA GLY A 65 1.77 17.82 20.36
C GLY A 65 0.73 16.70 20.27
N MET A 66 -0.53 16.89 20.71
CA MET A 66 -1.57 15.86 20.67
C MET A 66 -1.79 15.27 19.28
N ALA A 67 -1.83 16.10 18.25
CA ALA A 67 -2.03 15.65 16.87
C ALA A 67 -0.85 14.80 16.35
N SER A 68 0.36 15.00 16.88
CA SER A 68 1.52 14.16 16.57
C SER A 68 1.43 12.83 17.32
N ALA A 69 1.17 12.89 18.62
CA ALA A 69 1.03 11.71 19.46
C ALA A 69 -0.12 10.79 19.00
N LEU A 70 -1.26 11.36 18.56
CA LEU A 70 -2.36 10.57 18.01
C LEU A 70 -1.98 9.90 16.68
N ARG A 71 -1.19 10.57 15.83
CA ARG A 71 -0.69 9.99 14.58
C ARG A 71 0.29 8.85 14.85
N GLU A 72 1.19 9.04 15.81
CA GLU A 72 2.15 8.01 16.24
C GLU A 72 1.43 6.81 16.87
N ALA A 73 0.45 7.05 17.74
CA ALA A 73 -0.36 5.97 18.32
C ALA A 73 -1.18 5.23 17.26
N ALA A 74 -1.67 5.91 16.23
CA ALA A 74 -2.41 5.29 15.13
C ALA A 74 -1.52 4.47 14.18
N ALA A 75 -0.18 4.46 14.36
CA ALA A 75 0.72 3.54 13.67
C ALA A 75 0.71 2.14 14.30
N ASP A 76 0.18 1.98 15.51
CA ASP A 76 -0.09 0.69 16.12
C ASP A 76 -1.35 0.06 15.50
N GLU A 77 -1.23 -1.20 15.07
CA GLU A 77 -2.28 -1.92 14.34
C GLU A 77 -3.59 -2.07 15.15
N VAL A 78 -3.48 -2.31 16.46
CA VAL A 78 -4.64 -2.49 17.35
C VAL A 78 -5.32 -1.15 17.59
N VAL A 79 -4.53 -0.11 17.86
CA VAL A 79 -5.05 1.26 18.02
C VAL A 79 -5.75 1.71 16.75
N TYR A 80 -5.13 1.51 15.59
CA TYR A 80 -5.74 1.84 14.29
C TYR A 80 -7.08 1.11 14.10
N ALA A 81 -7.12 -0.21 14.31
CA ALA A 81 -8.31 -1.02 14.16
C ALA A 81 -9.45 -0.56 15.07
N VAL A 82 -9.16 -0.25 16.35
CA VAL A 82 -10.15 0.25 17.31
C VAL A 82 -10.65 1.63 16.91
N LEU A 83 -9.76 2.58 16.62
CA LEU A 83 -10.15 3.94 16.22
C LEU A 83 -10.97 3.93 14.92
N ARG A 84 -10.66 3.01 13.99
CA ARG A 84 -11.42 2.80 12.76
C ARG A 84 -12.80 2.19 13.03
N ARG A 85 -12.88 1.11 13.83
CA ARG A 85 -14.14 0.44 14.22
C ARG A 85 -15.13 1.43 14.84
N HIS A 86 -14.64 2.36 15.65
CA HIS A 86 -15.47 3.35 16.33
C HIS A 86 -15.69 4.65 15.54
N GLY A 87 -15.23 4.71 14.28
CA GLY A 87 -15.45 5.84 13.38
C GLY A 87 -14.73 7.12 13.79
N ILE A 88 -13.64 7.00 14.56
CA ILE A 88 -12.76 8.11 14.92
C ILE A 88 -11.84 8.42 13.75
N LEU A 89 -11.19 7.39 13.21
CA LEU A 89 -10.49 7.48 11.93
C LEU A 89 -11.46 7.15 10.80
N LYS A 90 -11.49 8.04 9.82
CA LYS A 90 -12.20 7.80 8.55
C LYS A 90 -11.31 6.94 7.66
N PRO A 91 -11.90 6.09 6.81
CA PRO A 91 -11.10 5.36 5.83
C PRO A 91 -10.39 6.36 4.94
N SER A 92 -9.12 6.06 4.67
CA SER A 92 -8.28 6.75 3.71
C SER A 92 -8.90 6.72 2.32
N LEU A 93 -8.38 7.57 1.44
CA LEU A 93 -8.81 7.57 0.05
C LEU A 93 -8.47 6.25 -0.64
N PHE A 94 -7.33 5.65 -0.30
CA PHE A 94 -6.93 4.33 -0.79
C PHE A 94 -7.95 3.26 -0.41
N GLU A 95 -8.28 3.10 0.87
CA GLU A 95 -9.27 2.11 1.32
C GLU A 95 -10.64 2.31 0.69
N ARG A 96 -11.05 3.56 0.48
CA ARG A 96 -12.34 3.85 -0.17
C ARG A 96 -12.35 3.45 -1.64
N VAL A 97 -11.23 3.63 -2.34
CA VAL A 97 -11.07 3.23 -3.74
C VAL A 97 -10.92 1.71 -3.85
N ASP A 98 -10.17 1.08 -2.95
CA ASP A 98 -10.01 -0.38 -2.91
C ASP A 98 -11.34 -1.08 -2.59
N ALA A 99 -12.09 -0.58 -1.62
CA ALA A 99 -13.46 -1.05 -1.35
C ALA A 99 -14.40 -0.87 -2.57
N ALA A 100 -14.17 0.14 -3.41
CA ALA A 100 -14.91 0.28 -4.66
C ALA A 100 -14.50 -0.78 -5.69
N LEU A 101 -13.21 -1.14 -5.76
CA LEU A 101 -12.72 -2.24 -6.60
C LEU A 101 -13.32 -3.59 -6.18
N GLU A 102 -13.43 -3.87 -4.88
CA GLU A 102 -14.06 -5.10 -4.38
C GLU A 102 -15.47 -5.34 -4.96
N THR A 103 -16.23 -4.26 -5.23
CA THR A 103 -17.57 -4.39 -5.82
C THR A 103 -17.58 -4.89 -7.27
N VAL A 104 -16.47 -4.72 -8.00
CA VAL A 104 -16.33 -5.11 -9.41
C VAL A 104 -15.48 -6.37 -9.60
N ARG A 105 -14.70 -6.79 -8.60
CA ARG A 105 -13.89 -8.02 -8.65
C ARG A 105 -14.69 -9.27 -9.03
N PRO A 106 -15.90 -9.54 -8.50
CA PRO A 106 -16.67 -10.73 -8.90
C PRO A 106 -16.97 -10.78 -10.40
N MET A 107 -17.20 -9.61 -11.01
CA MET A 107 -17.45 -9.50 -12.44
C MET A 107 -16.16 -9.74 -13.24
N LEU A 108 -15.04 -9.13 -12.84
CA LEU A 108 -13.73 -9.35 -13.47
C LEU A 108 -13.30 -10.82 -13.39
N ALA A 109 -13.47 -11.44 -12.22
CA ALA A 109 -13.13 -12.83 -11.97
C ALA A 109 -13.92 -13.79 -12.86
N SER A 110 -15.21 -13.49 -13.13
CA SER A 110 -16.04 -14.31 -14.04
C SER A 110 -15.55 -14.29 -15.49
N HIS A 111 -14.72 -13.31 -15.84
CA HIS A 111 -14.05 -13.18 -17.13
C HIS A 111 -12.55 -13.52 -17.09
N GLY A 112 -12.08 -14.13 -16.00
CA GLY A 112 -10.70 -14.61 -15.86
C GLY A 112 -9.67 -13.51 -15.63
N GLY A 113 -10.08 -12.37 -15.08
CA GLY A 113 -9.17 -11.31 -14.67
C GLY A 113 -9.50 -10.75 -13.29
N ASP A 114 -8.73 -9.73 -12.90
CA ASP A 114 -8.92 -9.02 -11.64
C ASP A 114 -8.41 -7.57 -11.79
N ALA A 115 -8.58 -6.73 -10.79
CA ALA A 115 -8.00 -5.39 -10.74
C ALA A 115 -7.44 -5.07 -9.35
N GLU A 116 -6.20 -4.63 -9.30
CA GLU A 116 -5.56 -4.16 -8.07
C GLU A 116 -5.41 -2.64 -8.09
N LEU A 117 -5.49 -2.02 -6.91
CA LEU A 117 -5.18 -0.61 -6.72
C LEU A 117 -3.66 -0.46 -6.55
N VAL A 118 -3.04 0.30 -7.45
CA VAL A 118 -1.59 0.55 -7.43
C VAL A 118 -1.27 1.77 -6.56
N SER A 119 -2.02 2.86 -6.74
CA SER A 119 -1.82 4.09 -5.98
C SER A 119 -3.03 5.00 -6.04
N VAL A 120 -3.08 5.94 -5.10
CA VAL A 120 -4.12 6.97 -5.01
C VAL A 120 -3.47 8.32 -4.71
N GLY A 121 -3.66 9.27 -5.62
CA GLY A 121 -3.34 10.69 -5.41
C GLY A 121 -4.56 11.47 -4.91
N GLU A 122 -4.44 12.79 -4.80
CA GLU A 122 -5.50 13.65 -4.25
C GLU A 122 -6.86 13.53 -4.98
N SER A 123 -6.81 13.40 -6.31
CA SER A 123 -7.99 13.30 -7.18
C SER A 123 -7.87 12.22 -8.26
N SER A 124 -6.84 11.36 -8.17
CA SER A 124 -6.60 10.31 -9.16
C SER A 124 -6.32 8.96 -8.52
N ALA A 125 -6.72 7.88 -9.18
CA ALA A 125 -6.42 6.50 -8.79
C ALA A 125 -5.77 5.75 -9.94
N VAL A 126 -4.74 4.95 -9.63
CA VAL A 126 -4.08 4.08 -10.60
C VAL A 126 -4.45 2.64 -10.31
N VAL A 127 -5.03 1.96 -11.28
CA VAL A 127 -5.45 0.56 -11.18
C VAL A 127 -4.66 -0.29 -12.15
N ARG A 128 -4.33 -1.52 -11.79
CA ARG A 128 -3.72 -2.51 -12.68
C ARG A 128 -4.70 -3.64 -12.88
N PHE A 129 -4.92 -4.04 -14.13
CA PHE A 129 -5.69 -5.23 -14.43
C PHE A 129 -4.79 -6.45 -14.41
N LEU A 130 -5.29 -7.56 -13.90
CA LEU A 130 -4.62 -8.84 -13.81
C LEU A 130 -5.36 -9.87 -14.66
N GLY A 131 -4.66 -10.93 -15.07
CA GLY A 131 -5.23 -12.05 -15.82
C GLY A 131 -5.65 -11.68 -17.25
N ALA A 132 -6.73 -12.28 -17.76
CA ALA A 132 -7.21 -12.10 -19.14
C ALA A 132 -7.64 -10.66 -19.49
N CYS A 133 -7.74 -9.79 -18.48
CA CYS A 133 -8.05 -8.37 -18.64
C CYS A 133 -6.82 -7.53 -19.06
N ASP A 134 -5.60 -8.05 -18.92
CA ASP A 134 -4.38 -7.40 -19.34
C ASP A 134 -4.04 -7.80 -20.80
N GLY A 135 -4.23 -6.89 -21.75
CA GLY A 135 -3.81 -7.08 -23.15
C GLY A 135 -4.89 -7.51 -24.16
N CYS A 136 -6.16 -7.70 -23.78
CA CYS A 136 -7.26 -7.97 -24.73
C CYS A 136 -7.90 -6.66 -25.26
N PRO A 137 -7.75 -6.28 -26.55
CA PRO A 137 -8.22 -4.99 -27.08
C PRO A 137 -9.74 -4.80 -27.01
N ALA A 138 -10.51 -5.89 -27.07
CA ALA A 138 -11.97 -5.84 -27.09
C ALA A 138 -12.59 -5.73 -25.68
N SER A 139 -11.92 -6.25 -24.65
CA SER A 139 -12.46 -6.31 -23.28
C SER A 139 -11.89 -5.23 -22.36
N ALA A 140 -10.68 -4.73 -22.63
CA ALA A 140 -10.01 -3.71 -21.81
C ALA A 140 -10.83 -2.43 -21.66
N LEU A 141 -11.51 -1.97 -22.73
CA LEU A 141 -12.29 -0.73 -22.69
C LEU A 141 -13.55 -0.85 -21.80
N THR A 142 -14.22 -2.00 -21.84
CA THR A 142 -15.45 -2.24 -21.06
C THR A 142 -15.13 -2.47 -19.58
N PHE A 143 -14.09 -3.24 -19.26
CA PHE A 143 -13.66 -3.45 -17.87
C PHE A 143 -13.11 -2.17 -17.23
N TYR A 144 -12.28 -1.43 -17.96
CA TYR A 144 -11.80 -0.13 -17.52
C TYR A 144 -12.93 0.84 -17.23
N SER A 145 -13.96 0.89 -18.09
CA SER A 145 -15.12 1.74 -17.87
C SER A 145 -15.93 1.32 -16.65
N GLY A 146 -16.08 0.00 -16.40
CA GLY A 146 -16.75 -0.54 -15.22
C GLY A 146 -16.02 -0.21 -13.91
N VAL A 147 -14.71 -0.44 -13.88
CA VAL A 147 -13.84 -0.11 -12.75
C VAL A 147 -13.84 1.39 -12.48
N LYS A 148 -13.64 2.20 -13.52
CA LYS A 148 -13.66 3.67 -13.41
C LYS A 148 -14.99 4.15 -12.82
N LYS A 149 -16.11 3.64 -13.33
CA LYS A 149 -17.43 4.01 -12.83
C LYS A 149 -17.62 3.62 -11.37
N ALA A 150 -17.27 2.40 -10.98
CA ALA A 150 -17.39 1.96 -9.59
C ALA A 150 -16.60 2.84 -8.62
N ILE A 151 -15.36 3.19 -8.98
CA ILE A 151 -14.52 4.10 -8.20
C ILE A 151 -15.15 5.50 -8.10
N GLN A 152 -15.63 6.06 -9.22
CA GLN A 152 -16.21 7.41 -9.26
C GLN A 152 -17.56 7.49 -8.51
N ASP A 153 -18.38 6.44 -8.57
CA ASP A 153 -19.65 6.36 -7.86
C ASP A 153 -19.44 6.25 -6.34
N ALA A 154 -18.48 5.44 -5.89
CA ALA A 154 -18.17 5.27 -4.46
C ALA A 154 -17.32 6.42 -3.89
N VAL A 155 -16.48 7.04 -4.73
CA VAL A 155 -15.48 8.04 -4.31
C VAL A 155 -15.48 9.23 -5.29
N PRO A 156 -16.48 10.13 -5.23
CA PRO A 156 -16.65 11.21 -6.22
C PRO A 156 -15.50 12.22 -6.33
N GLN A 157 -14.60 12.25 -5.34
CA GLN A 157 -13.39 13.10 -5.39
C GLN A 157 -12.31 12.56 -6.35
N ILE A 158 -12.38 11.28 -6.75
CA ILE A 158 -11.50 10.71 -7.77
C ILE A 158 -12.08 11.05 -9.14
N THR A 159 -11.52 12.05 -9.80
CA THR A 159 -11.97 12.51 -11.12
C THR A 159 -11.27 11.78 -12.25
N GLU A 160 -10.07 11.25 -11.98
CA GLU A 160 -9.23 10.56 -12.95
C GLU A 160 -8.87 9.15 -12.47
N VAL A 161 -9.16 8.13 -13.28
CA VAL A 161 -8.68 6.76 -13.04
C VAL A 161 -7.72 6.45 -14.18
N LYS A 162 -6.57 5.85 -13.88
CA LYS A 162 -5.53 5.50 -14.86
C LYS A 162 -5.23 4.01 -14.78
N GLN A 163 -4.98 3.40 -15.93
CA GLN A 163 -4.57 2.00 -15.99
C GLN A 163 -3.04 1.92 -16.04
N ALA A 164 -2.44 1.18 -15.12
CA ALA A 164 -1.08 0.69 -15.28
C ALA A 164 -1.06 -0.45 -16.32
N LYS A 165 -0.11 -0.43 -17.26
CA LYS A 165 0.11 -1.56 -18.19
C LYS A 165 0.61 -2.76 -17.38
N GLY A 166 0.07 -3.95 -17.61
CA GLY A 166 0.51 -5.14 -16.90
C GLY A 166 1.70 -5.87 -17.53
N LEU A 167 2.05 -6.99 -16.90
CA LEU A 167 3.27 -7.76 -17.13
C LEU A 167 3.06 -8.78 -18.27
N GLY A 168 3.15 -8.32 -19.52
CA GLY A 168 3.45 -9.14 -20.72
C GLY A 168 2.27 -9.39 -21.69
N GLY A 169 2.44 -9.37 -23.03
CA GLY A 169 3.66 -9.24 -23.82
C GLY A 169 3.38 -9.05 -25.33
N GLY A 170 4.44 -8.72 -26.08
CA GLY A 170 4.46 -8.75 -27.54
C GLY A 170 5.25 -7.60 -28.19
N GLY A 171 6.52 -7.84 -28.49
CA GLY A 171 7.28 -7.17 -29.56
C GLY A 171 8.16 -5.98 -29.15
N ASP A 172 9.45 -6.13 -29.45
CA ASP A 172 10.55 -5.16 -29.55
C ASP A 172 10.41 -3.76 -28.92
N GLN A 173 11.42 -3.43 -28.11
CA GLN A 173 11.79 -2.09 -27.68
C GLN A 173 10.89 -1.42 -26.63
N VAL A 174 11.33 -1.65 -25.38
CA VAL A 174 11.50 -0.71 -24.25
C VAL A 174 10.32 -0.24 -23.36
N HIS A 175 10.76 0.08 -22.13
CA HIS A 175 10.37 1.21 -21.26
C HIS A 175 9.28 0.98 -20.21
N PHE A 176 9.71 0.65 -18.99
CA PHE A 176 9.00 1.12 -17.80
C PHE A 176 9.39 2.58 -17.53
N THR A 177 8.70 3.50 -18.20
CA THR A 177 8.73 4.92 -17.84
C THR A 177 7.51 5.18 -16.96
N SER A 178 7.72 5.50 -15.68
CA SER A 178 6.62 5.96 -14.81
C SER A 178 5.98 7.21 -15.44
N PRO A 179 4.68 7.20 -15.79
CA PRO A 179 4.03 8.37 -16.39
C PRO A 179 3.75 9.52 -15.40
N PHE A 180 4.06 9.34 -14.10
CA PHE A 180 3.55 10.21 -13.02
C PHE A 180 4.63 10.82 -12.12
N ALA A 181 5.89 10.60 -12.43
CA ALA A 181 6.95 11.32 -11.76
C ALA A 181 6.96 12.80 -12.20
N ALA A 182 6.81 13.72 -11.26
CA ALA A 182 7.07 15.13 -11.50
C ALA A 182 8.59 15.32 -11.63
N TYR A 183 9.07 15.41 -12.86
CA TYR A 183 10.49 15.53 -13.16
C TYR A 183 10.92 17.01 -12.99
N GLN A 184 11.92 17.30 -12.14
CA GLN A 184 12.48 18.65 -12.02
C GLN A 184 13.56 18.96 -13.07
N THR A 185 14.09 17.95 -13.75
CA THR A 185 15.06 18.11 -14.83
C THR A 185 14.58 17.31 -16.06
N ASP A 186 14.59 17.95 -17.23
CA ASP A 186 14.42 17.26 -18.51
C ASP A 186 15.65 16.38 -18.86
N GLY A 187 16.63 16.27 -17.95
CA GLY A 187 17.90 15.59 -18.14
C GLY A 187 17.89 14.16 -17.62
N TRP A 188 18.40 13.25 -18.43
CA TRP A 188 18.84 11.94 -17.98
C TRP A 188 20.27 12.07 -17.49
N SER A 189 20.54 11.61 -16.27
CA SER A 189 21.87 11.65 -15.65
C SER A 189 22.46 10.25 -15.62
N HIS A 190 23.74 10.13 -15.93
CA HIS A 190 24.43 8.84 -15.83
C HIS A 190 24.53 8.43 -14.36
N ALA A 191 24.09 7.20 -14.06
CA ALA A 191 24.06 6.66 -12.70
C ALA A 191 25.12 5.56 -12.50
N ALA A 192 25.25 4.66 -13.46
CA ALA A 192 26.23 3.58 -13.44
C ALA A 192 26.41 2.98 -14.84
N ASP A 193 27.45 2.17 -15.03
CA ASP A 193 27.57 1.31 -16.21
C ASP A 193 26.89 -0.05 -15.96
N LEU A 194 26.29 -0.63 -16.98
CA LEU A 194 25.54 -1.90 -16.90
C LEU A 194 26.45 -3.06 -16.46
N GLY A 195 27.75 -3.00 -16.76
CA GLY A 195 28.73 -3.98 -16.31
C GLY A 195 28.96 -3.97 -14.80
N ASP A 196 28.68 -2.85 -14.13
CA ASP A 196 28.79 -2.71 -12.68
C ASP A 196 27.53 -3.17 -11.94
N LEU A 197 26.48 -3.53 -12.68
CA LEU A 197 25.23 -4.09 -12.15
C LEU A 197 24.95 -5.45 -12.82
N PRO A 198 25.61 -6.53 -12.37
CA PRO A 198 25.31 -7.88 -12.82
C PRO A 198 23.86 -8.28 -12.57
N ASP A 199 23.39 -9.31 -13.27
CA ASP A 199 22.04 -9.84 -13.05
C ASP A 199 21.81 -10.28 -11.60
N GLY A 200 20.67 -9.93 -11.03
CA GLY A 200 20.29 -10.17 -9.63
C GLY A 200 20.98 -9.24 -8.61
N ALA A 201 21.86 -8.34 -9.04
CA ALA A 201 22.55 -7.43 -8.13
C ALA A 201 21.76 -6.15 -7.86
N THR A 202 22.03 -5.56 -6.70
CA THR A 202 21.57 -4.21 -6.32
C THR A 202 22.78 -3.33 -6.01
N LYS A 203 22.73 -2.08 -6.44
CA LYS A 203 23.78 -1.07 -6.24
C LYS A 203 23.18 0.24 -5.74
N LEU A 204 23.79 0.82 -4.72
CA LEU A 204 23.52 2.18 -4.28
C LEU A 204 24.35 3.17 -5.09
N CYS A 205 23.75 4.27 -5.51
CA CYS A 205 24.43 5.34 -6.24
C CYS A 205 23.83 6.71 -5.91
N ASP A 206 24.63 7.75 -6.11
CA ASP A 206 24.17 9.14 -6.02
C ASP A 206 23.96 9.71 -7.42
N VAL A 207 22.76 10.24 -7.68
CA VAL A 207 22.38 10.86 -8.96
C VAL A 207 21.78 12.22 -8.67
N ASP A 208 22.42 13.29 -9.16
CA ASP A 208 21.97 14.68 -8.97
C ASP A 208 21.68 15.06 -7.50
N GLY A 209 22.42 14.46 -6.55
CA GLY A 209 22.26 14.69 -5.11
C GLY A 209 21.19 13.84 -4.43
N HIS A 210 20.57 12.90 -5.15
CA HIS A 210 19.66 11.89 -4.62
C HIS A 210 20.35 10.54 -4.51
N SER A 211 20.18 9.89 -3.36
CA SER A 211 20.73 8.56 -3.12
C SER A 211 19.71 7.54 -3.60
N VAL A 212 20.07 6.61 -4.49
CA VAL A 212 19.12 5.71 -5.15
C VAL A 212 19.64 4.27 -5.22
N PHE A 213 18.73 3.31 -5.17
CA PHE A 213 18.99 1.89 -5.42
C PHE A 213 18.70 1.53 -6.87
N LEU A 214 19.71 1.01 -7.57
CA LEU A 214 19.56 0.34 -8.85
C LEU A 214 19.54 -1.17 -8.65
N SER A 215 18.56 -1.88 -9.19
CA SER A 215 18.52 -3.35 -9.15
C SER A 215 18.29 -3.94 -10.53
N ARG A 216 18.91 -5.08 -10.82
CA ARG A 216 18.79 -5.75 -12.12
C ARG A 216 18.13 -7.12 -12.01
N PHE A 217 17.18 -7.35 -12.92
CA PHE A 217 16.42 -8.60 -13.07
C PHE A 217 16.37 -8.97 -14.55
N GLY A 218 17.30 -9.82 -14.99
CA GLY A 218 17.56 -10.14 -16.39
C GLY A 218 17.93 -8.89 -17.20
N ASP A 219 17.05 -8.54 -18.14
CA ASP A 219 17.20 -7.36 -19.00
C ASP A 219 16.57 -6.09 -18.41
N ARG A 220 15.95 -6.19 -17.22
CA ARG A 220 15.30 -5.06 -16.55
C ARG A 220 16.21 -4.44 -15.50
N VAL A 221 16.21 -3.11 -15.46
CA VAL A 221 16.79 -2.31 -14.37
C VAL A 221 15.68 -1.49 -13.71
N THR A 222 15.64 -1.48 -12.39
CA THR A 222 14.75 -0.65 -11.57
C THR A 222 15.57 0.41 -10.82
N CYS A 223 14.92 1.51 -10.43
CA CYS A 223 15.55 2.58 -9.68
C CYS A 223 14.57 3.13 -8.63
N PHE A 224 14.97 3.14 -7.36
CA PHE A 224 14.17 3.66 -6.25
C PHE A 224 14.99 4.61 -5.38
N GLU A 225 14.34 5.60 -4.76
CA GLU A 225 14.98 6.47 -3.77
C GLU A 225 15.49 5.63 -2.58
N ASN A 226 16.66 5.99 -2.03
CA ASN A 226 17.20 5.43 -0.80
C ASN A 226 16.49 6.05 0.43
N ALA A 227 15.18 5.88 0.47
CA ALA A 227 14.33 6.38 1.54
C ALA A 227 13.18 5.39 1.75
N CYS A 228 13.06 4.87 2.97
CA CYS A 228 11.95 4.02 3.36
C CYS A 228 10.66 4.80 3.19
N ALA A 229 9.74 4.28 2.38
CA ALA A 229 8.48 4.96 2.09
C ALA A 229 7.60 5.19 3.34
N HIS A 230 7.93 4.54 4.47
CA HIS A 230 7.27 4.72 5.75
C HIS A 230 7.58 6.09 6.39
N MET A 231 8.86 6.38 6.64
CA MET A 231 9.30 7.57 7.39
C MET A 231 10.46 8.33 6.73
N GLY A 232 10.85 7.97 5.50
CA GLY A 232 11.92 8.62 4.75
C GLY A 232 13.33 8.30 5.22
N MET A 233 13.50 7.33 6.12
CA MET A 233 14.82 6.94 6.64
C MET A 233 15.62 6.19 5.57
N ALA A 234 16.93 6.44 5.51
CA ALA A 234 17.82 5.78 4.57
C ALA A 234 17.81 4.24 4.75
N MET A 235 17.81 3.49 3.66
CA MET A 235 17.70 2.03 3.68
C MET A 235 18.99 1.32 3.28
N ASP A 236 20.08 2.04 3.07
CA ASP A 236 21.40 1.52 2.68
C ASP A 236 22.08 0.68 3.76
N GLY A 237 21.60 0.78 5.01
CA GLY A 237 21.93 -0.17 6.10
C GLY A 237 21.01 -1.39 6.20
N GLY A 238 20.05 -1.53 5.30
CA GLY A 238 19.07 -2.62 5.27
C GLY A 238 19.61 -3.93 4.71
N GLU A 239 18.92 -5.03 5.00
CA GLU A 239 19.25 -6.34 4.42
C GLU A 239 18.68 -6.44 3.00
N ILE A 240 19.52 -6.84 2.04
CA ILE A 240 19.10 -7.14 0.67
C ILE A 240 19.34 -8.62 0.38
N ALA A 241 18.25 -9.35 0.12
CA ALA A 241 18.30 -10.78 -0.20
C ALA A 241 17.19 -11.13 -1.21
N ASP A 242 17.54 -11.93 -2.22
CA ASP A 242 16.61 -12.46 -3.23
C ASP A 242 15.72 -11.39 -3.91
N GLY A 243 16.27 -10.21 -4.17
CA GLY A 243 15.52 -9.10 -4.80
C GLY A 243 14.62 -8.33 -3.85
N PHE A 244 14.72 -8.56 -2.54
CA PHE A 244 14.00 -7.83 -1.51
C PHE A 244 14.93 -6.97 -0.66
N LEU A 245 14.47 -5.79 -0.28
CA LEU A 245 15.13 -4.88 0.66
C LEU A 245 14.30 -4.78 1.94
N THR A 246 14.91 -5.05 3.09
CA THR A 246 14.29 -4.89 4.41
C THR A 246 14.84 -3.64 5.08
N CYS A 247 13.95 -2.69 5.41
CA CYS A 247 14.31 -1.47 6.11
C CYS A 247 14.92 -1.79 7.49
N PRO A 248 16.10 -1.24 7.84
CA PRO A 248 16.80 -1.61 9.07
C PRO A 248 16.14 -1.09 10.35
N TYR A 249 15.23 -0.10 10.24
CA TYR A 249 14.60 0.55 11.38
C TYR A 249 13.29 -0.12 11.80
N HIS A 250 12.38 -0.33 10.84
CA HIS A 250 11.02 -0.78 11.10
C HIS A 250 10.67 -2.09 10.39
N GLN A 251 11.65 -2.73 9.74
CA GLN A 251 11.53 -4.04 9.11
C GLN A 251 10.54 -4.11 7.93
N PHE A 252 10.19 -2.95 7.36
CA PHE A 252 9.37 -2.91 6.16
C PHE A 252 10.13 -3.58 5.01
N LYS A 253 9.49 -4.56 4.37
CA LYS A 253 10.11 -5.38 3.33
C LYS A 253 9.59 -4.95 1.97
N TYR A 254 10.50 -4.66 1.05
CA TYR A 254 10.22 -4.13 -0.27
C TYR A 254 10.72 -5.04 -1.37
N SER A 255 9.94 -5.25 -2.41
CA SER A 255 10.39 -5.82 -3.67
C SER A 255 11.19 -4.76 -4.44
N LEU A 256 12.45 -5.04 -4.72
CA LEU A 256 13.28 -4.19 -5.59
C LEU A 256 12.94 -4.39 -7.07
N GLU A 257 12.12 -5.37 -7.40
CA GLU A 257 11.65 -5.63 -8.76
C GLU A 257 10.43 -4.76 -9.13
N SER A 258 9.54 -4.51 -8.16
CA SER A 258 8.29 -3.76 -8.37
C SER A 258 8.20 -2.46 -7.57
N GLY A 259 9.00 -2.31 -6.51
CA GLY A 259 8.86 -1.25 -5.51
C GLY A 259 7.86 -1.60 -4.41
N GLU A 260 7.24 -2.78 -4.48
CA GLU A 260 6.12 -3.17 -3.62
C GLU A 260 6.55 -3.47 -2.18
N CYS A 261 5.93 -2.80 -1.21
CA CYS A 261 6.05 -3.11 0.20
C CYS A 261 5.19 -4.34 0.52
N LEU A 262 5.84 -5.43 0.92
CA LEU A 262 5.24 -6.70 1.29
C LEU A 262 4.70 -6.71 2.72
N THR A 263 5.15 -5.77 3.56
CA THR A 263 4.70 -5.64 4.95
C THR A 263 3.51 -4.70 5.11
N ALA A 264 3.40 -3.68 4.25
CA ALA A 264 2.35 -2.67 4.30
C ALA A 264 2.09 -2.16 2.87
N PRO A 265 1.08 -2.69 2.15
CA PRO A 265 0.79 -2.39 0.75
C PRO A 265 0.54 -0.92 0.41
N GLU A 266 0.37 -0.05 1.40
CA GLU A 266 0.14 1.38 1.24
C GLU A 266 1.44 2.21 1.25
N VAL A 267 2.58 1.59 1.54
CA VAL A 267 3.86 2.28 1.80
C VAL A 267 4.88 1.92 0.74
N GLN A 268 4.73 2.41 -0.50
CA GLN A 268 5.49 1.94 -1.67
C GLN A 268 6.79 2.72 -1.93
N LEU A 269 7.86 2.04 -2.38
CA LEU A 269 9.12 2.72 -2.70
C LEU A 269 8.91 3.78 -3.78
N GLN A 270 9.51 4.95 -3.57
CA GLN A 270 9.47 6.04 -4.55
C GLN A 270 10.33 5.67 -5.77
N PRO A 271 9.73 5.51 -6.97
CA PRO A 271 10.48 5.12 -8.16
C PRO A 271 11.06 6.34 -8.88
N HIS A 272 12.25 6.17 -9.46
CA HIS A 272 12.80 7.11 -10.43
C HIS A 272 12.73 6.56 -11.86
N GLY A 273 12.77 7.45 -12.84
CA GLY A 273 12.89 7.03 -14.24
C GLY A 273 14.26 6.39 -14.45
N VAL A 274 14.33 5.23 -15.07
CA VAL A 274 15.60 4.58 -15.42
C VAL A 274 15.56 4.04 -16.84
N ARG A 275 16.68 4.15 -17.55
CA ARG A 275 16.86 3.55 -18.87
C ARG A 275 18.28 3.04 -19.04
N VAL A 276 18.44 2.08 -19.93
CA VAL A 276 19.74 1.59 -20.36
C VAL A 276 19.95 2.03 -21.81
N VAL A 277 21.05 2.76 -22.07
CA VAL A 277 21.43 3.24 -23.40
C VAL A 277 22.82 2.70 -23.72
N GLY A 278 22.87 1.63 -24.53
CA GLY A 278 24.11 0.89 -24.75
C GLY A 278 24.57 0.21 -23.46
N ASP A 279 25.72 0.61 -22.94
CA ASP A 279 26.27 0.12 -21.66
C ASP A 279 25.99 1.06 -20.48
N ARG A 280 25.29 2.19 -20.68
CA ARG A 280 25.05 3.20 -19.65
C ARG A 280 23.67 3.03 -19.02
N ILE A 281 23.61 3.02 -17.68
CA ILE A 281 22.37 3.19 -16.92
C ILE A 281 22.21 4.69 -16.65
N GLU A 282 21.10 5.24 -17.12
CA GLU A 282 20.74 6.64 -16.92
C GLU A 282 19.46 6.74 -16.09
N VAL A 283 19.49 7.62 -15.10
CA VAL A 283 18.39 7.87 -14.16
C VAL A 283 17.88 9.28 -14.35
N ARG A 284 16.56 9.44 -14.25
CA ARG A 284 15.86 10.70 -14.18
C ARG A 284 15.11 10.75 -12.85
N VAL A 285 15.63 11.56 -11.95
CA VAL A 285 15.12 11.70 -10.57
C VAL A 285 13.73 12.37 -10.58
N THR A 286 12.92 11.97 -9.61
CA THR A 286 11.49 12.28 -9.50
C THR A 286 11.27 12.84 -8.10
N GLN A 287 10.57 13.98 -7.98
CA GLN A 287 10.16 14.46 -6.65
C GLN A 287 8.97 13.69 -6.13
#